data_AF-A0A3N1D3F3-F1
#
_entry.id   AF-A0A3N1D3F3-F1
#
_cell.length_a   1.000
_cell.length_b   1.000
_cell.length_c   1.000
_cell.angle_alpha   90.00
_cell.angle_beta   90.00
_cell.angle_gamma   90.00
#
_symmetry.space_group_name_H-M   'P 1'
#
loop_
_entity.id
_entity.type
_entity.pdbx_description
1 polymer ?
#
loop_
_entity_poly.entity_id
_entity_poly.type
_entity_poly.pdbx_seq_one_letter_code
_entity_poly.pdbx_strand_id
1 'polypeptide(L)'
;MHRALGHERVVAGIAAALGGGALFADVVAVEARKAVQTDPQADPHRTVVAVRVAELPDDLVSFTRREPGSLPAGTRLLPLVSAYDQLLRRTSPAQAGEFR
;
A
#
# COMPACT_ATOMS: atom_id res chain seq x y z
N MET A 1 6.59 -18.01 14.05
CA MET A 1 6.54 -16.60 14.49
C MET A 1 7.77 -15.87 13.94
N HIS A 2 7.75 -15.47 12.66
CA HIS A 2 8.82 -14.69 12.01
C HIS A 2 8.31 -13.27 11.73
N ARG A 3 8.10 -12.48 12.78
CA ARG A 3 7.48 -11.14 12.64
C ARG A 3 8.39 -9.96 12.97
N ALA A 4 9.62 -10.22 13.43
CA ALA A 4 10.58 -9.18 13.78
C ALA A 4 11.71 -9.12 12.74
N LEU A 5 11.96 -7.92 12.21
CA LEU A 5 13.15 -7.60 11.43
C LEU A 5 14.31 -7.37 12.41
N GLY A 6 15.47 -7.94 12.10
CA GLY A 6 16.68 -7.70 12.90
C GLY A 6 17.03 -6.20 12.91
N HIS A 7 17.62 -5.74 14.02
CA HIS A 7 17.99 -4.33 14.23
C HIS A 7 18.74 -3.73 13.03
N GLU A 8 19.74 -4.45 12.51
CA GLU A 8 20.54 -4.04 11.35
C GLU A 8 19.69 -3.71 10.12
N ARG A 9 18.61 -4.47 9.89
CA ARG A 9 17.70 -4.26 8.76
C ARG A 9 16.82 -3.04 8.95
N VAL A 10 16.42 -2.78 10.19
CA VAL A 10 15.66 -1.58 10.54
C VAL A 10 16.55 -0.34 10.35
N VAL A 11 17.81 -0.37 10.79
CA VAL A 11 18.76 0.73 10.60
C VAL A 11 19.01 0.99 9.10
N ALA A 12 19.23 -0.06 8.31
CA ALA A 12 19.37 0.07 6.86
C ALA A 12 18.10 0.66 6.20
N GLY A 13 16.92 0.24 6.66
CA GLY A 13 15.63 0.78 6.18
C GLY A 13 15.45 2.26 6.52
N ILE A 14 15.88 2.70 7.71
CA ILE A 14 15.85 4.11 8.11
C ILE A 14 16.78 4.94 7.21
N ALA A 15 18.02 4.47 7.00
CA ALA A 15 18.99 5.18 6.15
C ALA A 15 18.49 5.31 4.71
N ALA A 16 17.89 4.25 4.16
CA ALA A 16 17.32 4.27 2.80
C ALA A 16 16.11 5.22 2.69
N ALA A 17 15.20 5.20 3.67
CA ALA A 17 14.05 6.11 3.69
C ALA A 17 14.51 7.58 3.74
N LEU A 18 15.50 7.90 4.58
CA LEU A 18 16.08 9.24 4.65
C LEU A 18 16.77 9.65 3.35
N GLY A 19 17.50 8.74 2.69
CA GLY A 19 18.12 9.00 1.38
C GLY A 19 17.09 9.30 0.28
N GLY A 20 15.88 8.74 0.37
CA GLY A 20 14.75 9.03 -0.51
C GLY A 20 13.89 10.22 -0.06
N GLY A 21 14.22 10.89 1.05
CA GLY A 21 13.45 12.02 1.59
C GLY A 21 12.15 11.63 2.30
N ALA A 22 11.98 10.36 2.68
CA ALA A 22 10.81 9.87 3.38
C ALA A 22 11.02 9.82 4.90
N LEU A 23 10.00 10.24 5.65
CA LEU A 23 10.00 10.27 7.12
C LEU A 23 8.94 9.36 7.75
N PHE A 24 8.27 8.54 6.92
CA PHE A 24 7.16 7.70 7.36
C PHE A 24 7.61 6.28 7.72
N ALA A 25 7.04 5.73 8.79
CA ALA A 25 7.40 4.43 9.34
C ALA A 25 7.07 3.25 8.41
N ASP A 26 6.05 3.39 7.57
CA ASP A 26 5.68 2.40 6.54
C ASP A 26 6.76 2.30 5.45
N VAL A 27 7.33 3.43 5.02
CA VAL A 27 8.45 3.44 4.07
C VAL A 27 9.69 2.78 4.66
N VAL A 28 10.00 3.05 5.94
CA VAL A 28 11.09 2.36 6.66
C VAL A 28 10.86 0.85 6.70
N ALA A 29 9.63 0.39 6.94
CA ALA A 29 9.31 -1.02 6.97
C ALA A 29 9.46 -1.70 5.60
N VAL A 30 9.12 -0.99 4.51
CA VAL A 30 9.30 -1.48 3.13
C VAL A 30 10.79 -1.58 2.79
N GLU A 31 11.57 -0.54 3.07
CA GLU A 31 13.02 -0.54 2.79
C GLU A 31 13.77 -1.55 3.67
N ALA A 32 13.38 -1.73 4.94
CA ALA A 32 13.96 -2.75 5.81
C ALA A 32 13.71 -4.18 5.30
N ARG A 33 12.51 -4.45 4.73
CA ARG A 33 12.22 -5.75 4.10
C ARG A 33 13.02 -5.96 2.81
N LYS A 34 13.16 -4.91 2.00
CA LYS A 34 13.98 -4.94 0.78
C LYS A 34 15.46 -5.23 1.12
N ALA A 35 15.96 -4.68 2.22
CA ALA A 35 17.31 -4.95 2.70
C ALA A 35 17.51 -6.44 3.10
N VAL A 36 16.47 -7.15 3.55
CA VAL A 36 16.54 -8.61 3.78
C VAL A 36 16.59 -9.38 2.47
N GLN A 37 15.81 -8.97 1.48
CA GLN A 37 15.75 -9.63 0.18
C GLN A 37 17.05 -9.47 -0.64
N THR A 38 17.81 -8.41 -0.35
CA THR A 38 19.07 -8.10 -1.04
C THR A 38 20.27 -8.84 -0.42
N ASP A 39 20.14 -9.42 0.77
CA ASP A 39 21.21 -10.19 1.41
C ASP A 39 21.37 -11.57 0.76
N PRO A 40 22.49 -11.83 0.05
CA PRO A 40 22.72 -13.12 -0.58
C PRO A 40 22.93 -14.28 0.41
N GLN A 41 23.16 -14.01 1.70
CA GLN A 41 23.37 -15.03 2.74
C GLN A 41 22.12 -15.38 3.56
N ALA A 42 20.99 -14.69 3.36
CA ALA A 42 19.83 -14.82 4.24
C ALA A 42 18.95 -16.06 3.98
N ASP A 43 19.21 -16.89 2.96
CA ASP A 43 18.48 -18.17 2.80
C ASP A 43 19.20 -19.21 1.90
N PRO A 44 19.48 -20.45 2.37
CA PRO A 44 19.83 -21.59 1.52
C PRO A 44 18.65 -22.09 0.66
N HIS A 45 17.42 -21.64 0.93
CA HIS A 45 16.24 -21.88 0.10
C HIS A 45 15.91 -20.69 -0.81
N ARG A 46 16.94 -20.01 -1.33
CA ARG A 46 16.84 -19.02 -2.41
C ARG A 46 16.40 -19.64 -3.75
N THR A 47 15.29 -20.36 -3.72
CA THR A 47 14.30 -20.43 -4.80
C THR A 47 13.26 -19.32 -4.59
N VAL A 48 13.64 -18.20 -3.97
CA VAL A 48 12.91 -16.96 -4.14
C VAL A 48 13.26 -16.50 -5.53
N VAL A 49 12.32 -16.78 -6.44
CA VAL A 49 12.18 -16.22 -7.78
C VAL A 49 12.77 -14.81 -7.79
N ALA A 50 14.05 -14.72 -8.14
CA ALA A 50 14.59 -13.52 -8.70
C ALA A 50 13.89 -13.42 -10.05
N VAL A 51 12.68 -12.85 -10.07
CA VAL A 51 12.21 -12.15 -11.26
C VAL A 51 13.20 -11.00 -11.38
N ARG A 52 14.34 -11.31 -12.00
CA ARG A 52 15.06 -10.33 -12.79
C ARG A 52 13.97 -9.64 -13.59
N VAL A 53 14.01 -8.32 -13.65
CA VAL A 53 13.19 -7.51 -14.56
C VAL A 53 13.46 -7.87 -16.05
N ALA A 54 14.24 -8.92 -16.32
CA ALA A 54 14.28 -9.63 -17.59
C ALA A 54 13.13 -10.65 -17.62
N GLU A 55 12.14 -10.39 -18.46
CA GLU A 55 10.95 -11.21 -18.72
C GLU A 55 9.80 -11.03 -17.71
N LEU A 56 9.28 -9.81 -17.62
CA LEU A 56 7.83 -9.68 -17.50
C LEU A 56 7.23 -10.29 -18.78
N PRO A 57 6.29 -11.25 -18.71
CA PRO A 57 5.48 -11.62 -19.85
C PRO A 57 4.90 -10.36 -20.50
N ASP A 58 4.92 -10.26 -21.82
CA ASP A 58 4.29 -9.15 -22.58
C ASP A 58 2.81 -8.93 -22.22
N ASP A 59 2.21 -9.92 -21.55
CA ASP A 59 0.82 -9.95 -21.10
C ASP A 59 0.55 -9.24 -19.76
N LEU A 60 1.60 -8.76 -19.06
CA LEU A 60 1.42 -7.89 -17.90
C LEU A 60 1.25 -6.43 -18.37
N VAL A 61 0.02 -6.11 -18.75
CA VAL A 61 -0.40 -4.73 -19.02
C VAL A 61 -0.39 -3.95 -17.70
N SER A 62 0.75 -3.31 -17.39
CA SER A 62 0.79 -2.28 -16.36
C SER A 62 -0.19 -1.17 -16.73
N PHE A 63 -1.07 -0.78 -15.80
CA PHE A 63 -2.05 0.29 -16.02
C PHE A 63 -1.39 1.62 -16.43
N THR A 64 -0.11 1.80 -16.11
CA THR A 64 0.72 2.95 -16.46
C THR A 64 1.24 2.93 -17.90
N ARG A 65 1.18 1.79 -18.63
CA ARG A 65 1.46 1.73 -20.07
C ARG A 65 0.32 2.34 -20.89
N ARG A 66 -0.87 2.52 -20.32
CA ARG A 66 -2.00 3.16 -20.98
C ARG A 66 -1.74 4.67 -21.03
N GLU A 67 -1.59 5.21 -22.23
CA GLU A 67 -1.50 6.65 -22.50
C GLU A 67 -2.53 7.43 -21.66
N PRO A 68 -2.11 8.45 -20.87
CA PRO A 68 -2.99 9.17 -19.94
C PRO A 68 -4.18 9.87 -20.62
N GLY A 69 -4.18 10.00 -21.95
CA GLY A 69 -5.29 10.52 -22.74
C GLY A 69 -6.37 9.51 -23.15
N SER A 70 -6.18 8.20 -22.93
CA SER A 70 -7.11 7.14 -23.36
C SER A 70 -8.17 6.77 -22.31
N LEU A 71 -8.24 7.48 -21.18
CA LEU A 71 -9.24 7.21 -20.16
C LEU A 71 -10.62 7.68 -20.66
N PRO A 72 -11.65 6.82 -20.68
CA PRO A 72 -13.00 7.27 -20.97
C PRO A 72 -13.39 8.33 -19.93
N ALA A 73 -14.05 9.40 -20.41
CA ALA A 73 -14.53 10.46 -19.52
C ALA A 73 -15.33 9.85 -18.37
N GLY A 74 -14.98 10.22 -17.14
CA GLY A 74 -15.65 9.70 -15.96
C GLY A 74 -17.11 10.12 -15.95
N THR A 75 -18.02 9.19 -16.25
CA THR A 75 -19.47 9.40 -16.18
C THR A 75 -20.03 9.11 -14.79
N ARG A 76 -19.15 8.90 -13.79
CA ARG A 76 -19.59 8.68 -12.41
C ARG A 76 -20.29 9.96 -11.94
N LEU A 77 -21.57 9.83 -11.63
CA LEU A 77 -22.31 10.87 -10.94
C LEU A 77 -21.60 11.21 -9.63
N LEU A 78 -21.65 12.48 -9.23
CA LEU A 78 -21.12 12.88 -7.95
C LEU A 78 -21.78 12.04 -6.85
N PRO A 79 -21.01 11.58 -5.85
CA PRO A 79 -21.57 10.86 -4.72
C PRO A 79 -22.69 11.70 -4.09
N LEU A 80 -23.89 11.14 -4.04
CA LEU A 80 -25.05 11.77 -3.39
C LEU A 80 -24.81 11.80 -1.88
N VAL A 81 -24.57 12.99 -1.35
CA VAL A 81 -24.36 13.23 0.09
C VAL A 81 -25.58 12.83 0.93
N SER A 82 -26.78 12.81 0.33
CA SER A 82 -28.03 12.40 0.98
C SER A 82 -27.98 10.98 1.56
N ALA A 83 -27.22 10.05 0.96
CA ALA A 83 -27.04 8.71 1.50
C ALA A 83 -26.20 8.72 2.79
N TYR A 84 -25.23 9.62 2.91
CA TYR A 84 -24.41 9.79 4.11
C TYR A 84 -25.18 10.52 5.23
N ASP A 85 -26.00 11.50 4.88
CA ASP A 85 -26.86 12.21 5.84
C ASP A 85 -27.84 11.27 6.57
N GLN A 86 -28.29 10.21 5.91
CA GLN A 86 -29.14 9.18 6.54
C GLN A 86 -28.42 8.44 7.67
N LEU A 87 -27.11 8.26 7.57
CA LEU A 87 -26.32 7.61 8.63
C LEU A 87 -26.19 8.53 9.84
N LEU A 88 -25.98 9.83 9.63
CA LEU A 88 -25.90 10.83 10.70
C LEU A 88 -27.24 10.97 11.45
N ARG A 89 -28.36 10.88 10.74
CA ARG A 89 -29.70 10.94 11.35
C ARG A 89 -30.02 9.70 12.20
N ARG A 90 -29.56 8.51 11.79
CA ARG A 90 -29.77 7.26 12.53
C ARG A 90 -28.92 7.16 13.80
N THR A 91 -27.86 7.95 13.91
CA THR A 91 -27.00 8.00 15.11
C THR A 91 -27.30 9.19 16.02
N SER A 92 -28.25 10.06 15.66
CA SER A 92 -28.65 11.17 16.55
C SER A 92 -29.49 10.62 17.72
N PRO A 93 -29.01 10.74 18.97
CA PRO A 93 -29.77 10.31 20.16
C PRO A 93 -31.03 11.15 20.40
N ALA A 94 -31.25 12.24 19.65
CA ALA A 94 -32.41 13.11 19.79
C ALA A 94 -33.75 12.44 19.38
N GLN A 95 -33.73 11.30 18.67
CA GLN A 95 -34.94 10.51 18.38
C GLN A 95 -35.01 9.18 19.17
N ALA A 96 -34.03 8.89 20.03
CA ALA A 96 -34.04 7.74 20.93
C ALA A 96 -34.64 8.09 22.31
N GLY A 97 -35.28 9.25 22.43
CA GLY A 97 -35.82 9.81 23.68
C GLY A 97 -37.35 9.94 23.75
N GLU A 98 -38.10 9.26 22.89
CA GLU A 98 -39.57 9.18 22.98
C GLU A 98 -40.04 7.73 22.89
N PHE A 99 -39.77 6.95 23.94
CA PHE A 99 -40.58 5.80 24.32
C PHE A 99 -40.76 5.86 25.84
N ARG A 100 -41.83 6.53 26.28
CA ARG A 100 -42.38 6.44 27.64
C ARG A 100 -43.71 5.71 27.57
#